data_AF-A0A520INQ7-F1
#
_entry.id   AF-A0A520INQ7-F1
#
_cell.length_a   1.000
_cell.length_b   1.000
_cell.length_c   1.000
_cell.angle_alpha   90.00
_cell.angle_beta   90.00
_cell.angle_gamma   90.00
#
_symmetry.space_group_name_H-M   'P 1'
#
loop_
_entity.id
_entity.type
_entity.pdbx_description
1 polymer ?
#
loop_
_entity_poly.entity_id
_entity_poly.type
_entity_poly.pdbx_seq_one_letter_code
_entity_poly.pdbx_strand_id
1 'polypeptide(L)' 'MKEQLTAIADKIKDLDPVAALRYFAEAHKGKIVFSTSFGWEDQVITHMIFANDIPIDVFTLETGRLFPETYYVWNRTL' A
#
# COMPACT_ATOMS: atom_id res chain seq x y z
N MET A 1 -16.71 -15.47 6.45
CA MET A 1 -15.52 -15.12 5.64
C MET A 1 -15.89 -14.59 4.26
N LYS A 2 -16.59 -15.36 3.39
CA LYS A 2 -17.02 -14.86 2.06
C LYS A 2 -17.90 -13.60 2.13
N GLU A 3 -18.89 -13.58 3.03
CA GLU A 3 -19.79 -12.43 3.21
C GLU A 3 -19.05 -11.13 3.59
N GLN A 4 -18.00 -11.22 4.41
CA GLN A 4 -17.20 -10.06 4.80
C GLN A 4 -16.37 -9.52 3.64
N LEU A 5 -15.80 -10.40 2.79
CA LEU A 5 -15.06 -9.98 1.61
C LEU A 5 -15.97 -9.30 0.59
N THR A 6 -17.17 -9.83 0.37
CA THR A 6 -18.18 -9.21 -0.50
C THR A 6 -18.57 -7.82 0.02
N ALA A 7 -18.82 -7.69 1.32
CA ALA A 7 -19.16 -6.40 1.91
C ALA A 7 -18.03 -5.36 1.80
N ILE A 8 -16.76 -5.77 1.87
CA ILE A 8 -15.62 -4.86 1.65
C ILE A 8 -15.55 -4.46 0.17
N ALA A 9 -15.66 -5.42 -0.75
CA ALA A 9 -15.62 -5.15 -2.18
C ALA A 9 -16.72 -4.15 -2.59
N ASP A 10 -17.95 -4.34 -2.11
CA ASP A 10 -19.07 -3.43 -2.38
C ASP A 10 -18.82 -2.02 -1.83
N LYS A 11 -18.18 -1.91 -0.67
CA LYS A 11 -17.86 -0.60 -0.05
C LYS A 11 -16.78 0.18 -0.79
N ILE A 12 -15.78 -0.50 -1.36
CA ILE A 12 -14.65 0.16 -2.02
C ILE A 12 -14.85 0.36 -3.53
N LYS A 13 -15.85 -0.29 -4.15
CA LYS A 13 -15.98 -0.36 -5.62
C LYS A 13 -16.06 1.02 -6.30
N ASP A 14 -16.70 1.98 -5.65
CA ASP A 14 -16.95 3.33 -6.20
C ASP A 14 -16.00 4.38 -5.59
N LEU A 15 -15.06 3.96 -4.74
CA LEU A 15 -14.08 4.84 -4.13
C LEU A 15 -12.90 5.04 -5.10
N ASP A 16 -12.36 6.25 -5.11
CA ASP A 16 -11.03 6.46 -5.69
C ASP A 16 -9.95 5.75 -4.83
N PRO A 17 -8.75 5.50 -5.39
CA PRO A 17 -7.71 4.76 -4.68
C PRO A 17 -7.31 5.36 -3.32
N VAL A 18 -7.29 6.69 -3.18
CA VAL A 18 -6.92 7.36 -1.92
C VAL A 18 -8.04 7.17 -0.89
N ALA A 19 -9.30 7.32 -1.30
CA ALA A 19 -10.44 7.05 -0.42
C ALA A 19 -10.49 5.57 0.02
N ALA A 20 -10.17 4.63 -0.87
CA ALA A 20 -10.09 3.21 -0.53
C ALA A 20 -8.96 2.93 0.49
N LEU A 21 -7.78 3.51 0.29
CA LEU A 21 -6.66 3.38 1.24
C LEU A 21 -7.01 3.96 2.63
N ARG A 22 -7.68 5.12 2.69
CA ARG A 22 -8.15 5.71 3.96
C ARG A 22 -9.18 4.82 4.65
N TYR A 23 -10.15 4.29 3.90
CA TYR A 23 -11.13 3.34 4.43
C TYR A 23 -10.46 2.15 5.14
N PHE A 24 -9.44 1.56 4.52
CA PHE A 24 -8.70 0.46 5.11
C PHE A 24 -7.91 0.88 6.37
N ALA A 25 -7.21 2.01 6.30
CA ALA A 25 -6.44 2.54 7.43
C ALA A 25 -7.32 2.84 8.66
N GLU A 26 -8.55 3.29 8.45
CA GLU A 26 -9.52 3.54 9.53
C GLU A 26 -10.16 2.25 10.05
N ALA A 27 -10.64 1.39 9.15
CA ALA A 27 -11.31 0.14 9.51
C ALA A 27 -10.38 -0.83 10.27
N HIS A 28 -9.07 -0.75 10.05
CA HIS A 28 -8.07 -1.64 10.60
C HIS A 28 -6.88 -0.87 11.19
N LYS A 29 -7.16 0.19 11.94
CA LYS A 29 -6.16 1.06 12.56
C LYS A 29 -5.06 0.28 13.28
N GLY A 30 -3.81 0.55 12.91
CA GLY A 30 -2.62 -0.07 13.49
C GLY A 30 -2.40 -1.54 13.11
N LYS A 31 -3.15 -2.07 12.13
CA LYS A 31 -3.06 -3.47 11.67
C LYS A 31 -2.82 -3.59 10.16
N ILE A 32 -2.62 -2.48 9.46
CA ILE A 32 -2.37 -2.47 8.01
C ILE A 32 -0.95 -2.00 7.74
N VAL A 33 -0.31 -2.76 6.87
CA VAL A 33 0.99 -2.46 6.30
C VAL A 33 0.90 -2.66 4.78
N PHE A 34 1.63 -1.85 4.03
CA PHE A 34 1.77 -2.00 2.59
C PHE A 34 3.18 -2.53 2.28
N SER A 35 3.25 -3.72 1.68
CA SER A 35 4.53 -4.27 1.21
C SER A 35 4.81 -3.79 -0.21
N THR A 36 6.00 -3.24 -0.45
CA THR A 36 6.45 -2.85 -1.79
C THR A 36 7.62 -3.68 -2.28
N SER A 37 7.56 -4.06 -3.55
CA SER A 37 8.66 -4.63 -4.34
C SER A 37 9.40 -3.57 -5.17
N PHE A 38 9.01 -2.30 -5.02
CA PHE A 38 9.42 -1.16 -5.85
C PHE A 38 9.03 -1.26 -7.34
N GLY A 39 8.03 -2.08 -7.65
CA GLY A 39 7.35 -2.08 -8.96
C GLY A 39 6.58 -0.79 -9.21
N TRP A 40 6.15 -0.56 -10.46
CA TRP A 40 5.51 0.69 -10.85
C TRP A 40 4.20 0.93 -10.12
N GLU A 41 3.34 -0.08 -10.04
CA GLU A 41 2.07 -0.03 -9.31
C GLU A 41 2.30 0.25 -7.83
N ASP A 42 3.31 -0.39 -7.24
CA ASP A 42 3.67 -0.16 -5.84
C ASP A 42 4.17 1.26 -5.60
N GLN A 43 4.91 1.86 -6.53
CA GLN A 43 5.35 3.25 -6.43
C GLN A 43 4.17 4.22 -6.48
N VAL A 44 3.16 3.94 -7.32
CA VAL A 44 1.92 4.73 -7.35
C VAL A 44 1.20 4.67 -6.01
N ILE A 45 1.02 3.46 -5.45
CA ILE A 45 0.35 3.29 -4.15
C ILE A 45 1.18 3.92 -3.02
N THR A 46 2.50 3.72 -3.01
CA THR A 46 3.41 4.32 -2.02
C THR A 46 3.33 5.84 -2.06
N HIS A 47 3.34 6.43 -3.26
CA HIS A 47 3.15 7.86 -3.43
C HIS A 47 1.78 8.32 -2.90
N MET A 48 0.69 7.60 -3.19
CA MET A 48 -0.64 7.92 -2.67
C MET A 48 -0.68 7.88 -1.14
N ILE A 49 -0.02 6.90 -0.49
CA ILE A 49 0.05 6.80 0.97
C ILE A 49 0.78 8.00 1.56
N PHE A 50 1.99 8.29 1.08
CA PHE A 50 2.83 9.35 1.64
C PHE A 50 2.34 10.76 1.32
N ALA A 51 1.90 11.03 0.09
CA ALA A 51 1.41 12.35 -0.29
C ALA A 51 0.11 12.76 0.41
N ASN A 52 -0.59 11.81 1.03
CA ASN A 52 -1.87 12.02 1.70
C ASN A 52 -1.81 11.76 3.22
N ASP A 53 -0.62 11.51 3.78
CA ASP A 53 -0.39 11.17 5.18
C ASP A 53 -1.34 10.06 5.69
N ILE A 54 -1.53 9.01 4.89
CA ILE A 54 -2.39 7.88 5.26
C ILE A 54 -1.61 7.01 6.27
N PRO A 55 -2.20 6.66 7.44
CA PRO A 55 -1.49 5.93 8.49
C PRO A 55 -1.37 4.43 8.17
N ILE A 56 -0.56 4.12 7.15
CA ILE A 56 -0.20 2.78 6.68
C ILE A 56 1.32 2.70 6.63
N ASP A 57 1.91 1.78 7.37
CA ASP A 57 3.36 1.56 7.31
C ASP A 57 3.74 0.90 5.98
N VAL A 58 4.81 1.39 5.35
CA VAL A 58 5.33 0.83 4.10
C VAL A 58 6.62 0.08 4.40
N PHE A 59 6.72 -1.17 3.93
CA PHE A 59 7.92 -1.97 4.11
C PHE A 59 8.28 -2.75 2.85
N THR A 60 9.51 -3.24 2.79
CA THR A 60 9.99 -4.13 1.73
C THR A 60 10.69 -5.35 2.33
N LEU A 61 10.83 -6.41 1.55
CA LEU A 61 11.59 -7.60 1.92
C LEU A 61 12.94 -7.59 1.20
N GLU A 62 14.02 -7.41 1.96
CA GLU A 62 15.39 -7.52 1.46
C GLU A 62 15.76 -9.01 1.33
N THR A 63 15.96 -9.47 0.10
CA THR A 63 16.24 -10.90 -0.18
C THR A 63 17.72 -11.22 -0.33
N GLY A 64 18.59 -10.20 -0.31
CA GLY A 64 20.01 -10.28 -0.62
C GLY A 64 20.34 -10.42 -2.10
N ARG A 65 19.34 -10.37 -3.00
CA ARG A 65 19.49 -10.63 -4.45
C ARG A 65 18.64 -9.70 -5.32
N LEU A 66 18.31 -8.50 -4.86
CA LEU A 66 17.56 -7.55 -5.68
C LEU A 66 18.47 -6.96 -6.77
N PHE A 67 17.86 -6.49 -7.85
CA PHE A 67 18.61 -5.76 -8.87
C PHE A 67 19.14 -4.44 -8.28
N PRO A 68 20.34 -3.96 -8.70
CA PRO A 68 20.87 -2.66 -8.28
C PRO A 68 19.85 -1.52 -8.46
N GLU A 69 19.09 -1.54 -9.56
CA GLU A 69 18.01 -0.62 -9.88
C GLU A 69 16.94 -0.57 -8.80
N THR A 70 16.57 -1.72 -8.22
CA THR A 70 15.61 -1.79 -7.12
C THR A 70 16.14 -1.10 -5.87
N TYR A 71 17.42 -1.28 -5.53
CA TYR A 71 18.04 -0.56 -4.41
C TYR A 71 18.11 0.95 -4.66
N TYR A 72 18.40 1.39 -5.91
CA TYR A 72 18.39 2.81 -6.26
C TYR A 72 17.00 3.45 -6.16
N VAL A 73 15.94 2.71 -6.49
CA VAL A 73 14.56 3.19 -6.30
C VAL A 73 14.24 3.23 -4.81
N TRP A 74 14.54 2.15 -4.07
CA TRP A 74 14.33 2.09 -2.64
C TRP A 74 14.91 3.30 -1.92
N ASN A 75 16.21 3.59 -2.08
CA ASN A 75 16.88 4.71 -1.42
C ASN A 75 16.29 6.10 -1.77
N ARG A 76 15.48 6.20 -2.82
CA ARG A 76 14.79 7.44 -3.22
C ARG A 76 13.34 7.51 -2.76
N THR A 77 12.79 6.40 -2.27
CA THR A 77 11.37 6.27 -1.92
C THR A 77 11.15 6.15 -0.41
N LEU A 78 11.95 5.34 0.28
CA LEU A 78 11.89 5.12 1.75
C LEU A 78 13.20 5.59 2.39
#